data_AF-A0A942LLJ7-F1
#
_entry.id   AF-A0A942LLJ7-F1
#
_cell.length_a   1.000
_cell.length_b   1.000
_cell.length_c   1.000
_cell.angle_alpha   90.00
_cell.angle_beta   90.00
_cell.angle_gamma   90.00
#
_symmetry.space_group_name_H-M   'P 1'
#
loop_
_entity.id
_entity.type
_entity.pdbx_description
1 polymer ?
#
loop_
_entity_poly.entity_id
_entity_poly.type
_entity_poly.pdbx_seq_one_letter_code
_entity_poly.pdbx_strand_id
1 'polypeptide(L)' 'MGLRPLSEGVCEVCDDRGQRVGRLKRIGAVWKFKAIGLAPDGALEPGGGPLTAHHNTVFEQLDAELVNQRLLGER' A
#
# COMPACT_ATOMS: atom_id res chain seq x y z
N MET A 1 -0.82 -8.05 -5.93
CA MET A 1 0.13 -7.39 -4.98
C MET A 1 0.45 -8.34 -3.85
N GLY A 2 1.67 -8.25 -3.33
CA GLY A 2 2.12 -8.95 -2.14
C GLY A 2 2.12 -8.04 -0.91
N LEU A 3 1.82 -8.61 0.25
CA LEU A 3 1.94 -7.95 1.55
C LEU A 3 3.18 -8.48 2.28
N ARG A 4 4.09 -7.59 2.68
CA ARG A 4 5.29 -7.95 3.45
C ARG A 4 5.26 -7.28 4.83
N PRO A 5 5.17 -8.02 5.93
CA PRO A 5 5.24 -7.41 7.26
C PRO A 5 6.62 -6.75 7.45
N LEU A 6 6.63 -5.47 7.88
CA LEU A 6 7.86 -4.74 8.18
C LEU A 6 8.07 -4.60 9.70
N SER A 7 7.00 -4.29 10.42
CA SER A 7 7.01 -4.16 11.88
C SER A 7 5.58 -4.31 12.42
N GLU A 8 5.42 -4.29 13.74
CA GLU A 8 4.09 -4.25 14.33
C GLU A 8 3.30 -3.05 13.79
N GLY A 9 2.11 -3.30 13.25
CA GLY A 9 1.26 -2.25 12.68
C GLY A 9 1.77 -1.64 11.37
N VAL A 10 2.79 -2.20 10.70
CA VAL A 10 3.25 -1.73 9.40
C VAL A 10 3.50 -2.89 8.44
N CYS A 11 2.86 -2.83 7.28
CA CYS A 11 3.02 -3.80 6.21
C CYS A 11 3.37 -3.07 4.91
N GLU A 12 4.35 -3.56 4.16
CA GLU A 12 4.69 -3.08 2.83
C GLU A 12 3.78 -3.72 1.78
N VAL A 13 3.34 -2.90 0.82
CA VAL A 13 2.55 -3.35 -0.33
C VAL A 13 3.45 -3.32 -1.55
N CYS A 14 3.64 -4.47 -2.18
CA CYS A 14 4.46 -4.64 -3.37
C CYS A 14 3.60 -5.03 -4.57
N ASP A 15 3.96 -4.56 -5.77
CA ASP A 15 3.38 -5.04 -7.02
C ASP A 15 3.81 -6.50 -7.35
N ASP A 16 3.39 -7.01 -8.51
CA ASP A 16 3.73 -8.36 -8.97
C ASP A 16 5.23 -8.56 -9.21
N ARG A 17 5.98 -7.48 -9.43
CA ARG A 17 7.44 -7.48 -9.61
C ARG A 17 8.19 -7.36 -8.28
N GLY A 18 7.47 -7.24 -7.16
CA GLY A 18 8.04 -7.04 -5.84
C GLY A 18 8.48 -5.59 -5.56
N GLN A 19 8.12 -4.63 -6.42
CA GLN A 19 8.40 -3.22 -6.21
C GLN A 19 7.38 -2.62 -5.23
N ARG A 20 7.86 -1.85 -4.25
CA ARG A 20 6.98 -1.15 -3.30
C ARG A 20 6.13 -0.11 -4.02
N VAL A 21 4.82 -0.18 -3.78
CA VAL A 21 3.82 0.81 -4.24
C VAL A 21 3.14 1.54 -3.08
N GLY A 22 3.41 1.13 -1.85
CA GLY A 22 2.89 1.78 -0.65
C GLY A 22 3.13 0.99 0.64
N ARG A 23 2.52 1.46 1.71
CA ARG A 23 2.49 0.78 3.02
C ARG A 23 1.10 0.83 3.63
N LEU A 24 0.71 -0.23 4.31
CA LEU A 24 -0.40 -0.24 5.24
C LEU A 24 0.13 0.09 6.63
N LYS A 25 -0.45 1.11 7.27
CA LYS A 25 -0.15 1.49 8.65
C LYS A 25 -1.39 1.32 9.52
N ARG A 26 -1.27 0.58 10.62
CA ARG A 26 -2.32 0.45 11.63
C ARG A 26 -2.41 1.74 12.44
N ILE A 27 -3.60 2.32 12.49
CA ILE A 27 -3.93 3.54 13.23
C ILE A 27 -5.20 3.23 14.02
N GLY A 28 -5.06 3.06 15.33
CA GLY A 28 -6.14 2.52 16.16
C GLY A 28 -6.47 1.08 15.74
N ALA A 29 -7.76 0.80 15.51
CA ALA A 29 -8.24 -0.52 15.09
C ALA A 29 -8.21 -0.75 13.56
N VAL A 30 -7.83 0.26 12.77
CA VAL A 30 -7.90 0.20 11.30
C VAL A 30 -6.52 0.30 10.65
N TRP A 31 -6.40 -0.23 9.44
CA TRP A 31 -5.24 -0.09 8.58
C TRP A 31 -5.50 0.96 7.51
N LYS A 32 -4.54 1.86 7.28
CA LYS A 32 -4.61 2.87 6.22
C LYS A 32 -3.52 2.64 5.19
N PHE A 33 -3.90 2.62 3.92
CA PHE A 33 -2.95 2.60 2.82
C PHE A 33 -2.30 3.96 2.63
N LYS A 34 -0.98 3.96 2.51
CA LYS A 34 -0.13 5.10 2.22
C LYS A 34 0.60 4.81 0.92
N ALA A 35 0.11 5.38 -0.17
CA ALA A 35 0.76 5.31 -1.47
C ALA A 35 2.20 5.83 -1.38
N ILE A 36 3.12 5.15 -2.05
CA ILE A 36 4.52 5.55 -2.18
C ILE A 36 4.91 5.34 -3.65
N GLY A 37 5.31 6.43 -4.30
CA GLY A 37 5.85 6.42 -5.65
C GLY A 37 7.35 6.23 -5.67
N LEU A 38 7.87 5.92 -6.85
CA LEU A 38 9.29 5.98 -7.15
C LEU A 38 9.50 7.09 -8.19
N ALA A 39 10.26 8.12 -7.82
CA ALA A 39 10.66 9.19 -8.72
C ALA A 39 11.66 8.69 -9.78
N PRO A 40 11.86 9.43 -10.89
CA PRO A 40 12.82 9.07 -11.93
C PRO A 40 14.27 8.91 -11.43
N ASP A 41 14.66 9.63 -10.38
CA ASP A 41 15.98 9.53 -9.73
C ASP A 41 16.08 8.38 -8.71
N GLY A 42 14.98 7.64 -8.48
CA GLY A 42 14.91 6.56 -7.51
C GLY A 42 14.51 7.00 -6.10
N ALA A 43 14.26 8.29 -5.85
CA ALA A 43 13.69 8.74 -4.59
C ALA A 43 12.28 8.19 -4.37
N LEU A 44 11.93 7.99 -3.10
CA LEU A 44 10.59 7.59 -2.70
C LEU A 44 9.72 8.83 -2.55
N GLU A 45 8.55 8.83 -3.17
CA GLU A 45 7.61 9.93 -3.08
C GLU A 45 6.39 9.54 -2.23
N PRO A 46 6.29 10.05 -0.98
CA PRO A 46 5.13 9.81 -0.15
C PRO A 46 3.87 10.40 -0.80
N GLY A 47 2.82 9.59 -0.92
CA GLY A 47 1.60 10.02 -1.60
C GLY A 47 1.72 10.10 -3.12
N GLY A 48 2.82 9.63 -3.71
CA GLY A 48 3.00 9.50 -5.16
C GLY A 48 2.78 8.07 -5.66
N GLY A 49 2.99 7.88 -6.96
CA GLY A 49 2.99 6.56 -7.61
C GLY A 49 1.63 6.08 -8.14
N PRO A 50 1.58 4.85 -8.67
CA PRO A 50 0.43 4.33 -9.42
C PRO A 50 -0.84 4.17 -8.57
N LEU A 51 -0.71 4.11 -7.24
CA LEU A 51 -1.84 3.96 -6.32
C LEU A 51 -2.16 5.23 -5.52
N THR A 52 -1.71 6.40 -5.98
CA THR A 52 -1.97 7.68 -5.30
C THR A 52 -3.46 7.92 -5.06
N ALA A 53 -4.32 7.56 -6.01
CA ALA A 53 -5.78 7.71 -5.88
C ALA A 53 -6.37 6.92 -4.70
N HIS A 54 -5.71 5.85 -4.28
CA HIS A 54 -6.14 5.03 -3.15
C HIS A 54 -5.49 5.45 -1.83
N HIS A 55 -4.73 6.56 -1.80
CA HIS A 55 -4.10 7.03 -0.57
C HIS A 55 -5.16 7.25 0.53
N ASN A 56 -4.86 6.81 1.75
CA ASN A 56 -5.77 6.74 2.89
C ASN A 56 -6.92 5.72 2.80
N THR A 57 -6.97 4.84 1.79
CA THR A 57 -7.94 3.72 1.78
C THR A 57 -7.83 2.93 3.08
N VAL A 58 -8.97 2.69 3.71
CA VAL A 58 -9.08 2.08 5.04
C VAL A 58 -9.45 0.61 4.89
N PHE A 59 -8.81 -0.23 5.71
CA PHE A 59 -9.08 -1.64 5.83
C PHE A 59 -9.28 -1.99 7.31
N GLU A 60 -10.27 -2.81 7.62
CA GLU A 60 -10.54 -3.26 8.99
C GLU A 60 -9.54 -4.34 9.42
N GLN A 61 -9.05 -5.13 8.47
CA GLN A 61 -8.08 -6.19 8.68
C GLN A 61 -7.00 -6.20 7.60
N LEU A 62 -5.84 -6.74 7.94
CA LEU A 62 -4.74 -6.91 7.01
C LEU A 62 -4.95 -8.19 6.19
N ASP A 63 -5.67 -8.06 5.07
CA ASP A 63 -5.99 -9.16 4.18
C ASP A 63 -5.50 -8.87 2.75
N ALA A 64 -4.69 -9.77 2.20
CA ALA A 64 -4.07 -9.55 0.90
C ALA A 64 -5.08 -9.55 -0.25
N GLU A 65 -6.13 -10.38 -0.20
CA GLU A 65 -7.15 -10.45 -1.24
C GLU A 65 -8.02 -9.18 -1.23
N LEU A 66 -8.46 -8.73 -0.06
CA LEU A 66 -9.20 -7.48 0.12
C LEU A 66 -8.38 -6.26 -0.32
N VAL A 67 -7.10 -6.22 0.04
CA VAL A 67 -6.20 -5.14 -0.37
C VAL A 67 -6.04 -5.15 -1.89
N ASN A 68 -5.84 -6.31 -2.50
CA ASN A 68 -5.79 -6.43 -3.96
C ASN A 68 -7.08 -5.94 -4.60
N GLN A 69 -8.23 -6.41 -4.13
CA GLN A 69 -9.53 -6.03 -4.68
C GLN A 69 -9.77 -4.52 -4.61
N ARG A 70 -9.44 -3.88 -3.49
CA ARG A 70 -9.69 -2.43 -3.27
C ARG A 70 -8.67 -1.51 -3.93
N LEU A 71 -7.43 -1.96 -4.12
CA LEU A 71 -6.36 -1.16 -4.72
C LEU A 71 -6.19 -1.43 -6.22
N LEU A 72 -6.77 -2.52 -6.76
CA LEU A 72 -6.67 -2.90 -8.16
C LEU A 72 -8.02 -3.04 -8.89
N GLY A 73 -9.16 -3.10 -8.18
CA GLY A 73 -10.48 -3.02 -8.79
C GLY A 73 -10.95 -1.56 -8.83
N GLU A 74 -11.46 -1.00 -9.91
CA GLU A 74 -11.91 -1.53 -11.21
C GLU A 74 -10.85 -1.27 -12.30
N ARG A 75 -10.57 -2.26 -13.14
CA ARG A 75 -9.82 -2.08 -14.39
C ARG A 75 -10.74 -2.31 -15.57
#